data_AF-A0A8T5A3J9-F1
#
_entry.id   AF-A0A8T5A3J9-F1
#
_cell.length_a   1.000
_cell.length_b   1.000
_cell.length_c   1.000
_cell.angle_alpha   90.00
_cell.angle_beta   90.00
_cell.angle_gamma   90.00
#
_symmetry.space_group_name_H-M   'P 1'
#
loop_
_entity.id
_entity.type
_entity.pdbx_description
1 polymer ?
#
loop_
_entity_poly.entity_id
_entity_poly.type
_entity_poly.pdbx_seq_one_letter_code
_entity_poly.pdbx_strand_id
1 'polypeptide(L)' 'MKFKSGLFRALAATLLTLALTISLSAGLIGFAGAEDSGSEPRIWTDKSDYSPGETVTIYGEGFTPNTTITITIQRPD' A
#
# COMPACT_ATOMS: atom_id res chain seq x y z
N MET A 1 10.26 61.13 7.93
CA MET A 1 10.10 59.68 8.24
C MET A 1 10.06 58.88 6.93
N LYS A 2 11.19 58.31 6.48
CA LYS A 2 11.31 57.58 5.18
C LYS A 2 11.83 56.13 5.37
N PHE A 3 11.57 55.51 6.52
CA PHE A 3 12.27 54.29 6.96
C PHE A 3 11.38 53.03 7.04
N LYS A 4 10.32 52.93 6.23
CA LYS A 4 9.43 51.75 6.28
C LYS A 4 9.20 51.04 4.94
N SER A 5 9.44 51.65 3.78
CA SER A 5 9.07 51.03 2.49
C SER A 5 9.98 49.86 2.06
N GLY A 6 11.27 49.87 2.41
CA GLY A 6 12.20 48.78 2.05
C GLY A 6 11.96 47.48 2.84
N LEU A 7 11.58 47.62 4.12
CA LEU A 7 11.36 46.49 5.02
C LEU A 7 10.10 45.68 4.65
N PHE A 8 9.05 46.36 4.19
CA PHE A 8 7.83 45.71 3.69
C PHE A 8 8.07 44.89 2.41
N ARG A 9 8.97 45.34 1.53
CA ARG A 9 9.35 44.60 0.31
C ARG A 9 10.19 43.36 0.63
N ALA A 10 11.11 43.48 1.59
CA ALA A 10 11.91 42.35 2.08
C ALA A 10 11.03 41.29 2.75
N LEU A 11 10.10 41.69 3.62
CA LEU A 11 9.17 40.78 4.31
C LEU A 11 8.25 40.05 3.31
N ALA A 12 7.75 40.77 2.30
CA ALA A 12 6.93 40.18 1.24
C ALA A 12 7.72 39.16 0.39
N ALA A 13 8.99 39.45 0.08
CA ALA A 13 9.86 38.51 -0.64
C ALA A 13 10.15 37.25 0.18
N THR A 14 10.42 37.37 1.48
CA THR A 14 10.65 36.23 2.38
C THR A 14 9.41 35.35 2.54
N LEU A 15 8.22 35.95 2.64
CA LEU A 15 6.94 35.24 2.67
C LEU A 15 6.67 34.48 1.37
N LEU A 16 6.99 35.09 0.22
CA LEU A 16 6.84 34.46 -1.09
C LEU A 16 7.79 33.26 -1.27
N THR A 17 9.06 33.40 -0.85
CA THR A 17 10.02 32.30 -0.91
C THR A 17 9.63 31.17 0.03
N LEU A 18 9.11 31.49 1.23
CA LEU A 18 8.66 30.50 2.19
C LEU A 18 7.45 29.71 1.65
N ALA A 19 6.47 30.42 1.08
CA ALA A 19 5.31 29.80 0.43
C ALA A 19 5.74 28.86 -0.70
N LEU A 20 6.69 29.28 -1.55
CA LEU A 20 7.19 28.46 -2.65
C LEU A 20 7.94 27.21 -2.16
N THR A 21 8.74 27.33 -1.09
CA THR A 21 9.45 26.18 -0.50
C THR A 21 8.51 25.17 0.16
N ILE A 22 7.45 25.64 0.81
CA ILE A 22 6.42 24.78 1.41
C ILE A 22 5.64 24.06 0.30
N SER A 23 5.23 24.78 -0.76
CA SER A 23 4.56 24.18 -1.92
C SER A 23 5.41 23.13 -2.64
N LEU A 24 6.73 23.32 -2.71
CA LEU A 24 7.63 22.37 -3.35
C LEU A 24 7.86 21.10 -2.49
N SER A 25 7.96 21.25 -1.17
CA SER A 25 8.15 20.11 -0.25
C SER A 25 6.89 19.25 -0.08
N ALA A 26 5.69 19.84 -0.19
CA ALA A 26 4.42 19.11 -0.11
C ALA A 26 4.20 18.13 -1.27
N GLY A 27 4.88 18.33 -2.41
CA GLY A 27 4.80 17.44 -3.57
C GLY A 27 5.61 16.14 -3.44
N LEU A 28 6.50 16.02 -2.45
CA LEU A 28 7.41 14.87 -2.32
C LEU A 28 6.95 13.79 -1.32
N ILE A 29 5.86 14.02 -0.60
CA ILE A 29 5.34 13.09 0.43
C ILE A 29 4.45 11.99 -0.19
N GLY A 30 4.17 12.06 -1.50
CA GLY A 30 3.14 11.26 -2.17
C GLY A 30 3.58 9.96 -2.84
N PHE A 31 4.81 9.47 -2.63
CA PHE A 31 5.20 8.14 -3.12
C PHE A 31 4.99 7.11 -2.02
N ALA A 32 3.71 6.89 -1.66
CA ALA A 32 3.33 5.59 -1.12
C ALA A 32 3.72 4.57 -2.20
N GLY A 33 4.65 3.68 -1.87
CA GLY A 33 5.15 2.69 -2.80
C GLY A 33 3.97 1.99 -3.48
N ALA A 34 4.08 1.74 -4.78
CA ALA A 34 3.14 0.86 -5.45
C ALA A 34 3.17 -0.47 -4.68
N GLU A 35 2.13 -0.71 -3.87
CA GLU A 35 1.87 -2.02 -3.30
C GLU A 35 1.78 -2.93 -4.53
N ASP A 36 2.74 -3.86 -4.67
CA ASP A 36 2.56 -4.95 -5.62
C ASP A 36 1.28 -5.63 -5.18
N SER A 37 0.19 -5.36 -5.90
CA SER A 37 -1.08 -6.05 -5.74
C SER A 37 -0.94 -7.46 -6.32
N GLY A 38 0.20 -8.10 -6.03
CA GLY A 38 0.42 -9.50 -6.23
C GLY A 38 -0.80 -10.19 -5.64
N SER A 39 -1.47 -10.99 -6.47
CA SER A 39 -2.71 -11.67 -6.10
C SER A 39 -2.56 -12.21 -4.70
N GLU A 40 -3.38 -11.72 -3.76
CA GLU A 40 -3.35 -12.23 -2.39
C GLU A 40 -3.44 -13.76 -2.44
N PRO A 41 -2.64 -14.49 -1.64
CA PRO A 41 -2.69 -15.94 -1.62
C PRO A 41 -4.11 -16.43 -1.28
N ARG A 42 -4.66 -17.26 -2.15
CA ARG A 42 -6.00 -17.83 -1.96
C ARG A 42 -5.98 -19.35 -2.12
N ILE A 43 -6.88 -20.00 -1.39
CA ILE A 43 -7.11 -21.44 -1.42
C ILE A 43 -8.62 -21.70 -1.46
N TRP A 44 -9.03 -22.68 -2.26
CA TRP A 44 -10.43 -23.09 -2.37
C TRP A 44 -10.53 -24.56 -2.76
N THR A 45 -11.73 -25.11 -2.67
CA THR A 45 -12.06 -26.50 -3.00
C THR A 45 -13.03 -26.57 -4.17
N ASP A 46 -13.18 -27.75 -4.79
CA ASP A 46 -14.15 -27.94 -5.88
C ASP A 46 -15.62 -27.90 -5.42
N LYS A 47 -15.91 -28.15 -4.12
CA LYS A 47 -17.25 -28.19 -3.51
C LYS A 47 -17.25 -27.66 -2.08
N SER A 48 -18.44 -27.33 -1.56
CA SER A 48 -18.65 -26.94 -0.17
C SER A 48 -18.66 -28.14 0.80
N ASP A 49 -19.18 -29.28 0.34
CA ASP A 49 -19.41 -30.48 1.14
C ASP A 49 -19.07 -31.75 0.33
N TYR A 50 -18.65 -32.79 1.03
CA TYR A 50 -18.18 -34.04 0.43
C TYR A 50 -18.79 -35.24 1.14
N SER A 51 -19.16 -36.27 0.37
CA SER A 51 -19.59 -37.54 0.96
C SER A 51 -18.39 -38.35 1.46
N PRO A 52 -18.58 -39.29 2.41
CA PRO A 52 -17.52 -40.20 2.81
C PRO A 52 -16.95 -40.97 1.61
N GLY A 53 -15.61 -40.95 1.47
CA GLY A 53 -14.90 -41.60 0.37
C GLY A 53 -14.82 -40.80 -0.92
N GLU A 54 -15.41 -39.60 -0.98
CA GLU A 54 -15.25 -38.69 -2.11
C GLU A 54 -13.85 -38.04 -2.12
N THR A 55 -13.30 -37.80 -3.32
CA THR A 55 -12.01 -37.12 -3.48
C THR A 55 -12.19 -35.60 -3.42
N VAL A 56 -11.50 -34.94 -2.48
CA VAL A 56 -11.42 -33.48 -2.40
C VAL A 56 -10.32 -32.97 -3.32
N THR A 57 -10.65 -32.01 -4.20
CA THR A 57 -9.64 -31.28 -4.99
C THR A 57 -9.43 -29.90 -4.40
N ILE A 58 -8.19 -29.58 -4.04
CA ILE A 58 -7.79 -28.30 -3.46
C ILE A 58 -7.01 -27.51 -4.51
N TYR A 59 -7.39 -26.26 -4.72
CA TYR A 59 -6.74 -25.32 -5.62
C TYR A 59 -6.16 -24.14 -4.84
N GLY A 60 -5.18 -23.45 -5.43
CA GLY A 60 -4.66 -22.23 -4.85
C GLY A 60 -3.88 -21.38 -5.86
N GLU A 61 -3.81 -20.08 -5.62
CA GLU A 61 -3.12 -19.10 -6.47
C GLU A 61 -2.55 -17.95 -5.64
N GLY A 62 -1.68 -17.12 -6.23
CA GLY A 62 -1.13 -15.93 -5.58
C GLY A 62 0.04 -16.18 -4.62
N PHE A 63 0.52 -17.43 -4.51
CA PHE A 63 1.68 -17.74 -3.68
C PHE A 63 2.98 -17.23 -4.30
N THR A 64 3.90 -16.76 -3.46
CA THR A 64 5.24 -16.38 -3.88
C THR A 64 5.93 -17.58 -4.55
N PRO A 65 6.53 -17.40 -5.75
CA PRO A 65 7.23 -18.48 -6.44
C PRO A 65 8.31 -19.13 -5.57
N ASN A 66 8.49 -20.45 -5.73
CA ASN A 66 9.50 -21.24 -5.02
C ASN A 66 9.35 -21.24 -3.48
N THR A 67 8.15 -20.96 -2.95
CA THR A 67 7.87 -21.09 -1.52
C THR A 67 7.30 -22.47 -1.18
N THR A 68 7.56 -22.93 0.04
CA THR A 68 6.95 -24.16 0.57
C THR A 68 5.59 -23.84 1.16
N ILE A 69 4.57 -24.56 0.71
CA ILE A 69 3.19 -24.45 1.20
C ILE A 69 2.89 -25.68 2.06
N THR A 70 2.41 -25.47 3.28
CA THR A 70 1.96 -26.54 4.17
C THR A 70 0.43 -26.58 4.18
N ILE A 71 -0.14 -27.74 3.85
CA ILE A 71 -1.59 -27.98 3.89
C ILE A 71 -1.87 -28.96 5.02
N THR A 72 -2.77 -28.59 5.93
CA THR A 72 -3.20 -29.42 7.06
C THR A 72 -4.69 -29.68 6.97
N ILE A 73 -5.08 -30.95 7.09
CA ILE A 73 -6.47 -31.38 7.16
C ILE A 73 -6.75 -31.75 8.61
N GLN A 74 -7.68 -31.01 9.24
CA GLN A 74 -8.04 -31.21 10.64
C GLN A 74 -9.41 -31.88 10.71
N ARG A 75 -9.49 -32.98 11.47
CA ARG A 75 -10.77 -33.58 11.84
C ARG A 75 -11.41 -32.76 12.97
N PRO A 76 -12.75 -32.72 13.08
CA PRO A 76 -13.44 -31.90 14.07
C PRO A 76 -13.36 -32.40 15.52
N ASP A 77 -12.81 -33.60 15.77
CA ASP A 77 -12.66 -34.22 17.10
C ASP A 77 -11.41 -33.81 17.87
#